data_AF-A0A973SQH9-F1
#
_entry.id   AF-A0A973SQH9-F1
#
_cell.length_a   1.000
_cell.length_b   1.000
_cell.length_c   1.000
_cell.angle_alpha   90.00
_cell.angle_beta   90.00
_cell.angle_gamma   90.00
#
_symmetry.space_group_name_H-M   'P 1'
#
loop_
_entity.id
_entity.type
_entity.pdbx_description
1 polymer ?
#
loop_
_entity_poly.entity_id
_entity_poly.type
_entity_poly.pdbx_seq_one_letter_code
_entity_poly.pdbx_strand_id
1 'polypeptide(L)'
;MEDLVVGAVVRQAKDLLRWRSPLRTELWASRLAAAPGFEEVRGQLQGSVEAELAIAALAAVGVGSPDDAGGLADGAGSSADDAGGLVGGASGSAEGAGGLVGGASGSAEGAGGLVGGASGSGDGGGGLPGWTRRMGQVDCEGAWYGKGDPYGEQVLAALAFRYRNGKEPHVLVVGIDQVNGGLAVDAVVEEVKFLDDLGLDSAEPQLVAGRVLDAFELTGSILGAAVAESLPEVEAFAVARARAVPEPVRHAAHDAVKVEMSATEGAAEAHQALLEFLGDRPLWWSPQRAHRFLTGWLPREAVLSDAAIAAMPDVLRAWTRAAGDLPEVLQQIDDDSPGLPARMADLSLASLRKRLTLPPSES
;
A
#
# COMPACT_ATOMS: atom_id res chain seq x y z
N MET A 1 9.95 15.19 36.10
CA MET A 1 10.39 14.36 34.95
C MET A 1 9.88 14.98 33.66
N GLU A 2 8.61 15.41 33.64
CA GLU A 2 7.95 16.11 32.52
C GLU A 2 8.66 17.38 32.05
N ASP A 3 9.05 18.29 32.96
CA ASP A 3 9.81 19.52 32.59
C ASP A 3 11.15 19.22 31.87
N LEU A 4 11.77 18.08 32.18
CA LEU A 4 13.02 17.65 31.52
C LEU A 4 12.75 17.17 30.09
N VAL A 5 11.60 16.55 29.84
CA VAL A 5 11.20 16.05 28.52
C VAL A 5 10.83 17.21 27.60
N VAL A 6 9.99 18.15 28.06
CA VAL A 6 9.68 19.37 27.30
C VAL A 6 10.94 20.17 27.00
N GLY A 7 11.83 20.32 27.98
CA GLY A 7 13.13 20.98 27.78
C GLY A 7 14.02 20.28 26.76
N ALA A 8 13.96 18.95 26.65
CA ALA A 8 14.67 18.18 25.63
C ALA A 8 14.07 18.39 24.22
N VAL A 9 12.74 18.36 24.10
CA VAL A 9 12.02 18.62 22.85
C VAL A 9 12.34 20.02 22.32
N VAL A 10 12.27 21.05 23.17
CA VAL A 10 12.62 22.43 22.80
C VAL A 10 14.08 22.54 22.35
N ARG A 11 15.00 21.85 23.03
CA ARG A 11 16.43 21.84 22.65
C ARG A 11 16.64 21.19 21.28
N GLN A 12 16.00 20.06 21.02
CA GLN A 12 16.08 19.39 19.72
C GLN A 12 15.45 20.25 18.60
N ALA A 13 14.30 20.86 18.85
CA ALA A 13 13.66 21.80 17.92
C ALA A 13 14.58 22.98 17.58
N LYS A 14 15.32 23.50 18.56
CA LYS A 14 16.34 24.54 18.33
C LYS A 14 17.46 24.10 17.40
N ASP A 15 17.93 22.85 17.51
CA ASP A 15 18.92 22.31 16.58
C ASP A 15 18.35 22.11 15.17
N LEU A 16 17.08 21.72 15.06
CA LEU A 16 16.38 21.61 13.77
C LEU A 16 16.22 22.97 13.07
N LEU A 17 15.92 24.05 13.82
CA LEU A 17 15.91 25.42 13.28
C LEU A 17 17.25 25.82 12.66
N ARG A 18 18.37 25.29 13.18
CA ARG A 18 19.72 25.55 12.65
C ARG A 18 19.99 24.74 11.38
N TRP A 19 19.58 23.47 11.34
CA TRP A 19 19.82 22.59 10.20
C TRP A 19 18.92 22.88 8.99
N ARG A 20 17.71 23.40 9.21
CA ARG A 20 16.76 23.82 8.14
C ARG A 20 16.39 22.69 7.17
N SER A 21 16.30 21.45 7.67
CA SER A 21 15.92 20.26 6.91
C SER A 21 14.50 19.83 7.26
N PRO A 22 13.52 20.01 6.35
CA PRO A 22 12.17 19.47 6.51
C PRO A 22 12.15 17.97 6.81
N LEU A 23 12.96 17.17 6.10
CA LEU A 23 12.98 15.71 6.28
C LEU A 23 13.33 15.33 7.71
N ARG A 24 14.42 15.92 8.22
CA ARG A 24 14.90 15.63 9.57
C ARG A 24 13.93 16.09 10.64
N THR A 25 13.23 17.19 10.40
CA THR A 25 12.20 17.71 11.30
C THR A 25 10.96 16.82 11.33
N GLU A 26 10.50 16.33 10.18
CA GLU A 26 9.35 15.42 10.12
C GLU A 26 9.66 14.04 10.72
N LEU A 27 10.84 13.48 10.45
CA LEU A 27 11.30 12.24 11.09
C LEU A 27 11.44 12.39 12.62
N TRP A 28 11.91 13.54 13.08
CA TRP A 28 11.94 13.85 14.51
C TRP A 28 10.52 13.93 15.10
N ALA A 29 9.57 14.55 14.40
CA ALA A 29 8.18 14.64 14.84
C ALA A 29 7.50 13.26 14.90
N SER A 30 7.79 12.38 13.95
CA SER A 30 7.31 10.99 13.95
C SER A 30 7.80 10.23 15.19
N ARG A 31 9.11 10.31 15.49
CA ARG A 31 9.68 9.73 16.72
C ARG A 31 9.07 10.32 17.99
N LEU A 32 8.84 11.62 17.99
CA LEU A 32 8.23 12.30 19.13
C LEU A 32 6.80 11.80 19.37
N ALA A 33 6.02 11.60 18.31
CA ALA A 33 4.67 11.07 18.39
C ALA A 33 4.62 9.61 18.89
N ALA A 34 5.64 8.81 18.59
CA ALA A 34 5.78 7.45 19.07
C ALA A 34 6.26 7.34 20.54
N ALA A 35 6.75 8.45 21.11
CA ALA A 35 7.33 8.42 22.45
C ALA A 35 6.26 8.24 23.53
N PRO A 36 6.50 7.38 24.55
CA PRO A 36 5.60 7.28 25.70
C PRO A 36 5.42 8.63 26.40
N GLY A 37 4.17 8.99 26.72
CA GLY A 37 3.84 10.27 27.37
C GLY A 37 3.85 11.48 26.43
N PHE A 38 3.82 11.25 25.11
CA PHE A 38 3.79 12.31 24.11
C PHE A 38 2.59 13.27 24.27
N GLU A 39 1.40 12.76 24.56
CA GLU A 39 0.19 13.59 24.66
C GLU A 39 0.28 14.62 25.79
N GLU A 40 0.89 14.26 26.93
CA GLU A 40 1.17 15.17 28.03
C GLU A 40 2.18 16.26 27.62
N VAL A 41 3.26 15.88 26.93
CA VAL A 41 4.27 16.80 26.42
C VAL A 41 3.66 17.75 25.40
N ARG A 42 2.81 17.23 24.52
CA ARG A 42 2.15 17.98 23.45
C ARG A 42 1.26 19.10 24.01
N GLY A 43 0.51 18.84 25.07
CA GLY A 43 -0.32 19.84 25.74
C GLY A 43 0.47 21.03 26.32
N GLN A 44 1.77 20.87 26.52
CA GLN A 44 2.67 21.85 27.12
C GLN A 44 3.48 22.65 26.08
N LEU A 45 3.41 22.30 24.78
CA LEU A 45 4.11 23.01 23.70
C LEU A 45 3.45 24.34 23.38
N GLN A 46 3.86 25.43 24.03
CA GLN A 46 3.30 26.77 23.76
C GLN A 46 4.35 27.89 23.92
N GLY A 47 4.06 29.05 23.32
CA GLY A 47 4.72 30.33 23.66
C GLY A 47 6.17 30.50 23.19
N SER A 48 6.71 29.58 22.38
CA SER A 48 8.05 29.71 21.78
C SER A 48 8.04 29.27 20.31
N VAL A 49 8.99 29.80 19.53
CA VAL A 49 9.18 29.40 18.11
C VAL A 49 9.54 27.92 17.99
N GLU A 50 10.27 27.36 18.97
CA GLU A 50 10.57 25.93 19.04
C GLU A 50 9.30 25.09 19.25
N ALA A 51 8.38 25.54 20.12
CA ALA A 51 7.09 24.88 20.31
C ALA A 51 6.19 24.98 19.07
N GLU A 52 6.16 26.14 18.41
CA GLU A 52 5.46 26.30 17.13
C GLU A 52 6.03 25.37 16.05
N LEU A 53 7.37 25.19 16.02
CA LEU A 53 8.00 24.27 15.08
C LEU A 53 7.57 22.84 15.36
N ALA A 54 7.56 22.45 16.63
CA ALA A 54 7.12 21.12 17.05
C ALA A 54 5.68 20.84 16.61
N ILE A 55 4.76 21.77 16.88
CA ILE A 55 3.36 21.66 16.45
C ILE A 55 3.25 21.56 14.93
N ALA A 56 3.96 22.42 14.19
CA ALA A 56 3.93 22.40 12.73
C ALA A 56 4.49 21.09 12.15
N ALA A 57 5.54 20.54 12.78
CA ALA A 57 6.15 19.29 12.35
C ALA A 57 5.26 18.07 12.63
N LEU A 58 4.59 18.05 13.80
CA LEU A 58 3.59 17.04 14.14
C LEU A 58 2.41 17.07 13.16
N ALA A 59 1.89 18.26 12.85
CA ALA A 59 0.83 18.42 11.85
C ALA A 59 1.27 17.92 10.46
N ALA A 60 2.52 18.13 10.07
CA ALA A 60 3.05 17.68 8.79
C ALA A 60 3.13 16.15 8.66
N VAL A 61 3.26 15.41 9.77
CA VAL A 61 3.18 13.95 9.80
C VAL A 61 1.79 13.42 10.17
N GLY A 62 0.76 14.28 10.10
CA GLY A 62 -0.63 13.91 10.39
C GLY A 62 -0.93 13.70 11.87
N VAL A 63 -0.01 14.06 12.77
CA VAL A 63 -0.21 13.96 14.21
C VAL A 63 -0.82 15.28 14.68
N GLY A 64 -2.12 15.25 14.91
CA GLY A 64 -2.77 16.30 15.69
C GLY A 64 -3.89 17.10 15.08
N SER A 65 -4.50 16.64 13.99
CA SER A 65 -5.83 17.14 13.61
C SER A 65 -6.90 16.50 14.51
N PRO A 66 -7.85 17.27 15.10
CA PRO A 66 -8.95 16.73 15.90
C PRO A 66 -9.99 15.91 15.09
N ASP A 67 -9.81 15.76 13.77
CA ASP A 67 -10.73 15.01 12.90
C ASP A 67 -10.31 13.54 12.66
N ASP A 68 -9.15 13.09 13.14
CA ASP A 68 -8.59 11.76 12.80
C ASP A 68 -8.95 10.63 13.79
N ALA A 69 -10.00 10.80 14.60
CA ALA A 69 -10.50 9.77 15.53
C ALA A 69 -12.04 9.65 15.54
N GLY A 70 -12.67 9.67 14.36
CA GLY A 70 -14.10 9.37 14.24
C GLY A 70 -14.73 9.79 12.92
N GLY A 71 -14.71 8.91 11.92
CA GLY A 71 -15.36 9.18 10.64
C GLY A 71 -15.49 7.98 9.71
N LEU A 72 -15.56 6.77 10.25
CA LEU A 72 -16.10 5.63 9.50
C LEU A 72 -17.62 5.63 9.63
N ALA A 73 -18.27 5.72 8.48
CA ALA A 73 -19.67 5.36 8.22
C ALA A 73 -20.75 6.03 9.09
N ASP A 74 -21.35 7.09 8.55
CA ASP A 74 -22.79 7.29 8.73
C ASP A 74 -23.46 7.55 7.38
N GLY A 75 -24.54 6.81 7.16
CA GLY A 75 -25.12 6.54 5.85
C GLY A 75 -25.83 7.73 5.20
N ALA A 76 -25.73 7.78 3.87
CA ALA A 76 -26.74 8.41 3.02
C ALA A 76 -27.30 7.36 2.04
N GLY A 77 -27.91 6.32 2.60
CA GLY A 77 -29.03 5.68 1.94
C GLY A 77 -30.27 6.51 2.23
N SER A 78 -30.65 7.40 1.31
CA SER A 78 -32.03 7.89 1.27
C SER A 78 -32.80 7.06 0.26
N SER A 79 -33.46 6.04 0.78
CA SER A 79 -34.62 5.41 0.18
C SER A 79 -35.65 6.51 -0.13
N ALA A 80 -36.14 6.53 -1.37
CA ALA A 80 -37.35 7.27 -1.75
C ALA A 80 -38.11 6.43 -2.78
N ASP A 81 -38.82 5.41 -2.28
CA ASP A 81 -40.04 4.95 -2.91
C ASP A 81 -41.18 5.85 -2.38
N ASP A 82 -41.89 6.59 -3.24
CA ASP A 82 -43.19 6.10 -3.72
C ASP A 82 -43.88 7.05 -4.73
N ALA A 83 -44.45 6.38 -5.74
CA ALA A 83 -45.65 6.69 -6.52
C ALA A 83 -45.79 7.97 -7.39
N GLY A 84 -45.81 7.74 -8.71
CA GLY A 84 -47.03 7.97 -9.51
C GLY A 84 -47.02 9.13 -10.51
N GLY A 85 -46.99 8.82 -11.82
CA GLY A 85 -47.29 9.81 -12.85
C GLY A 85 -47.03 9.36 -14.29
N LEU A 86 -47.98 8.61 -14.85
CA LEU A 86 -48.09 8.29 -16.28
C LEU A 86 -48.17 9.55 -17.16
N VAL A 87 -47.40 9.57 -18.25
CA VAL A 87 -47.63 10.06 -19.64
C VAL A 87 -46.25 10.39 -20.23
N GLY A 88 -45.82 10.08 -21.46
CA GLY A 88 -46.46 9.63 -22.69
C GLY A 88 -45.70 10.31 -23.83
N GLY A 89 -45.17 9.52 -24.79
CA GLY A 89 -44.98 9.99 -26.17
C GLY A 89 -43.58 10.39 -26.66
N ALA A 90 -43.23 9.73 -27.76
CA ALA A 90 -42.56 10.26 -28.95
C ALA A 90 -41.02 10.35 -29.01
N SER A 91 -40.46 9.29 -29.62
CA SER A 91 -39.60 9.33 -30.81
C SER A 91 -39.28 10.69 -31.42
N GLY A 92 -38.00 10.94 -31.69
CA GLY A 92 -37.53 12.04 -32.54
C GLY A 92 -36.07 11.87 -32.94
N SER A 93 -35.87 11.13 -34.03
CA SER A 93 -34.61 11.05 -34.77
C SER A 93 -34.35 12.38 -35.50
N ALA A 94 -33.11 12.87 -35.50
CA ALA A 94 -32.61 13.77 -36.53
C ALA A 94 -31.08 13.73 -36.61
N GLU A 95 -30.60 13.16 -37.72
CA GLU A 95 -29.28 13.39 -38.31
C GLU A 95 -29.15 14.86 -38.76
N GLY A 96 -27.91 15.36 -38.92
CA GLY A 96 -27.68 16.51 -39.78
C GLY A 96 -26.40 17.31 -39.56
N ALA A 97 -25.33 16.84 -40.21
CA ALA A 97 -24.33 17.57 -41.00
C ALA A 97 -23.66 18.87 -40.47
N GLY A 98 -22.31 18.83 -40.45
CA GLY A 98 -21.51 19.48 -41.50
C GLY A 98 -20.75 20.78 -41.19
N GLY A 99 -19.46 20.80 -41.58
CA GLY A 99 -18.70 22.02 -41.93
C GLY A 99 -17.62 22.42 -40.90
N LEU A 100 -16.36 21.98 -41.04
CA LEU A 100 -15.28 22.63 -41.83
C LEU A 100 -14.99 24.09 -41.48
N VAL A 101 -13.91 24.32 -40.70
CA VAL A 101 -12.76 25.24 -40.92
C VAL A 101 -11.86 25.10 -39.68
N GLY A 102 -10.53 25.02 -39.71
CA GLY A 102 -9.58 25.59 -40.65
C GLY A 102 -8.80 26.72 -39.96
N GLY A 103 -7.66 26.40 -39.36
CA GLY A 103 -6.52 27.33 -39.29
C GLY A 103 -6.22 28.06 -37.98
N ALA A 104 -4.91 28.10 -37.72
CA ALA A 104 -4.12 29.17 -37.10
C ALA A 104 -3.63 28.95 -35.66
N SER A 105 -2.37 28.50 -35.64
CA SER A 105 -1.29 28.97 -34.77
C SER A 105 -1.43 30.42 -34.28
N GLY A 106 -1.31 30.61 -32.97
CA GLY A 106 -1.11 31.91 -32.33
C GLY A 106 -0.01 31.79 -31.28
N SER A 107 1.21 32.10 -31.72
CA SER A 107 2.37 32.37 -30.86
C SER A 107 2.06 33.56 -29.94
N ALA A 108 2.34 33.42 -28.65
CA ALA A 108 2.37 34.55 -27.72
C ALA A 108 3.73 34.55 -27.02
N GLU A 109 4.66 35.30 -27.62
CA GLU A 109 5.81 35.85 -26.92
C GLU A 109 5.30 36.86 -25.90
N GLY A 110 5.61 36.63 -24.63
CA GLY A 110 5.42 37.57 -23.54
C GLY A 110 6.73 37.69 -22.77
N ALA A 111 7.61 38.56 -23.25
CA ALA A 111 8.77 39.03 -22.49
C ALA A 111 8.30 39.82 -21.27
N GLY A 112 8.84 39.52 -20.08
CA GLY A 112 8.61 40.35 -18.91
C GLY A 112 9.14 39.77 -17.61
N GLY A 113 10.35 40.19 -17.24
CA GLY A 113 10.70 40.33 -15.82
C GLY A 113 11.51 39.19 -15.21
N LEU A 114 12.82 39.26 -15.39
CA LEU A 114 13.77 38.83 -14.36
C LEU A 114 13.40 39.50 -13.03
N VAL A 115 12.96 38.72 -12.05
CA VAL A 115 12.99 39.13 -10.65
C VAL A 115 13.79 38.09 -9.88
N GLY A 116 15.07 38.40 -9.67
CA GLY A 116 15.86 37.77 -8.64
C GLY A 116 15.20 38.04 -7.29
N GLY A 117 14.58 37.00 -6.73
CA GLY A 117 14.07 36.99 -5.36
C GLY A 117 15.22 36.79 -4.40
N ALA A 118 15.74 37.90 -3.88
CA ALA A 118 16.81 37.98 -2.91
C ALA A 118 16.57 37.10 -1.68
N SER A 119 17.67 36.51 -1.19
CA SER A 119 17.85 36.01 0.16
C SER A 119 17.54 37.11 1.18
N GLY A 120 16.28 37.19 1.60
CA GLY A 120 15.84 38.08 2.67
C GLY A 120 16.10 37.46 4.04
N SER A 121 17.28 37.74 4.60
CA SER A 121 17.45 37.76 6.06
C SER A 121 16.67 38.96 6.59
N GLY A 122 15.46 38.71 7.11
CA GLY A 122 14.65 39.66 7.85
C GLY A 122 14.30 39.06 9.20
N ASP A 123 15.08 39.44 10.20
CA ASP A 123 14.85 39.22 11.63
C ASP A 123 13.85 40.28 12.13
N GLY A 124 12.86 39.88 12.94
CA GLY A 124 11.91 40.78 13.59
C GLY A 124 10.42 40.56 13.27
N GLY A 125 9.88 39.41 13.66
CA GLY A 125 8.44 39.13 13.71
C GLY A 125 8.21 37.65 14.04
N GLY A 126 7.64 37.36 15.22
CA GLY A 126 7.56 36.01 15.81
C GLY A 126 6.73 35.02 14.99
N GLY A 127 7.35 34.44 13.97
CA GLY A 127 6.75 33.38 13.16
C GLY A 127 7.81 32.43 12.63
N LEU A 128 7.36 31.22 12.27
CA LEU A 128 8.25 30.16 11.82
C LEU A 128 9.05 30.54 10.55
N PRO A 129 10.31 30.08 10.42
CA PRO A 129 11.11 30.30 9.23
C PRO A 129 10.44 29.76 7.97
N GLY A 130 10.56 30.45 6.81
CA GLY A 130 9.86 30.07 5.59
C GLY A 130 10.11 28.64 5.07
N TRP A 131 11.19 27.97 5.51
CA TRP A 131 11.43 26.57 5.15
C TRP A 131 10.41 25.60 5.77
N THR A 132 9.79 25.95 6.91
CA THR A 132 8.82 25.09 7.63
C THR A 132 7.54 24.90 6.83
N ARG A 133 7.16 25.88 6.00
CA ARG A 133 6.00 25.77 5.08
C ARG A 133 6.16 24.70 4.01
N ARG A 134 7.37 24.14 3.86
CA ARG A 134 7.65 23.04 2.92
C ARG A 134 7.43 21.68 3.55
N MET A 135 7.28 21.59 4.88
CA MET A 135 7.03 20.30 5.52
C MET A 135 5.73 19.68 4.98
N GLY A 136 5.77 18.37 4.72
CA GLY A 136 4.68 17.64 4.07
C GLY A 136 4.42 18.00 2.59
N GLN A 137 5.11 18.99 2.02
CA GLN A 137 4.95 19.40 0.62
C GLN A 137 5.98 18.66 -0.25
N VAL A 138 5.69 17.38 -0.53
CA VAL A 138 6.51 16.48 -1.33
C VAL A 138 5.81 16.05 -2.60
N ASP A 139 6.61 15.72 -3.61
CA ASP A 139 6.17 15.08 -4.85
C ASP A 139 6.75 13.65 -4.86
N CYS A 140 5.92 12.66 -5.22
CA CYS A 140 6.35 11.28 -5.39
C CYS A 140 6.98 11.13 -6.78
N GLU A 141 8.27 10.76 -6.83
CA GLU A 141 9.05 10.67 -8.06
C GLU A 141 9.10 9.26 -8.66
N GLY A 142 8.77 8.24 -7.88
CA GLY A 142 8.76 6.85 -8.33
C GLY A 142 8.30 5.89 -7.25
N ALA A 143 7.98 4.67 -7.65
CA ALA A 143 7.55 3.61 -6.75
C ALA A 143 8.02 2.24 -7.23
N TRP A 144 8.28 1.35 -6.28
CA TRP A 144 8.73 0.00 -6.52
C TRP A 144 8.05 -0.98 -5.59
N TYR A 145 7.89 -2.20 -6.07
CA TYR A 145 7.24 -3.25 -5.32
C TYR A 145 7.79 -4.61 -5.72
N GLY A 146 8.07 -5.47 -4.75
CA GLY A 146 8.65 -6.76 -5.04
C GLY A 146 8.85 -7.62 -3.80
N LYS A 147 9.40 -8.82 -4.01
CA LYS A 147 9.73 -9.74 -2.93
C LYS A 147 10.87 -9.19 -2.06
N GLY A 148 10.70 -9.26 -0.74
CA GLY A 148 11.76 -8.98 0.24
C GLY A 148 12.58 -10.21 0.62
N ASP A 149 12.03 -11.40 0.39
CA ASP A 149 12.68 -12.69 0.57
C ASP A 149 12.41 -13.62 -0.63
N PRO A 150 13.12 -14.75 -0.80
CA PRO A 150 12.97 -15.62 -1.97
C PRO A 150 11.53 -16.09 -2.25
N TYR A 151 10.73 -16.31 -1.20
CA TYR A 151 9.38 -16.85 -1.27
C TYR A 151 8.29 -15.77 -1.29
N GLY A 152 8.64 -14.50 -1.06
CA GLY A 152 7.69 -13.39 -0.96
C GLY A 152 6.78 -13.49 0.26
N GLU A 153 7.25 -14.13 1.33
CA GLU A 153 6.61 -14.09 2.65
C GLU A 153 6.61 -12.67 3.22
N GLN A 154 7.68 -11.94 2.93
CA GLN A 154 7.79 -10.51 3.03
C GLN A 154 7.90 -9.91 1.62
N VAL A 155 7.21 -8.80 1.41
CA VAL A 155 7.36 -7.96 0.22
C VAL A 155 7.76 -6.57 0.64
N LEU A 156 8.50 -5.88 -0.20
CA LEU A 156 8.92 -4.51 0.03
C LEU A 156 8.10 -3.57 -0.86
N ALA A 157 7.55 -2.53 -0.25
CA ALA A 157 6.90 -1.42 -0.92
C ALA A 157 7.78 -0.17 -0.76
N ALA A 158 8.24 0.41 -1.86
CA ALA A 158 9.12 1.57 -1.84
C ALA A 158 8.53 2.76 -2.61
N LEU A 159 8.63 3.95 -2.02
CA LEU A 159 8.15 5.22 -2.59
C LEU A 159 9.26 6.26 -2.51
N ALA A 160 9.68 6.82 -3.64
CA ALA A 160 10.67 7.90 -3.68
C ALA A 160 10.00 9.26 -3.67
N PHE A 161 10.49 10.17 -2.84
CA PHE A 161 9.96 11.50 -2.66
C PHE A 161 11.04 12.57 -2.78
N ARG A 162 10.59 13.76 -3.18
CA ARG A 162 11.37 14.99 -3.10
C ARG A 162 10.49 16.12 -2.63
N TYR A 163 11.06 17.06 -1.89
CA TYR A 163 10.34 18.29 -1.56
C TYR A 163 10.18 19.16 -2.82
N ARG A 164 9.10 19.95 -2.91
CA ARG A 164 8.80 20.83 -4.07
C ARG A 164 9.92 21.79 -4.50
N ASN A 165 10.90 22.03 -3.62
CA ASN A 165 12.09 22.83 -3.91
C ASN A 165 13.22 22.04 -4.61
N GLY A 166 13.00 20.75 -4.92
CA GLY A 166 13.98 19.85 -5.51
C GLY A 166 15.06 19.34 -4.55
N LYS A 167 14.92 19.50 -3.23
CA LYS A 167 15.93 19.10 -2.23
C LYS A 167 15.49 17.89 -1.41
N GLU A 168 16.47 17.30 -0.72
CA GLU A 168 16.29 16.19 0.22
C GLU A 168 15.54 15.01 -0.43
N PRO A 169 16.05 14.45 -1.55
CA PRO A 169 15.47 13.24 -2.10
C PRO A 169 15.62 12.10 -1.09
N HIS A 170 14.55 11.35 -0.89
CA HIS A 170 14.51 10.23 0.05
C HIS A 170 13.57 9.14 -0.46
N VAL A 171 13.78 7.92 0.01
CA VAL A 171 12.91 6.77 -0.26
C VAL A 171 12.34 6.27 1.05
N LEU A 172 11.03 6.05 1.09
CA LEU A 172 10.37 5.28 2.13
C LEU A 172 10.30 3.83 1.66
N VAL A 173 10.79 2.89 2.45
CA VAL A 173 10.67 1.45 2.20
C VAL A 173 9.92 0.81 3.35
N VAL A 174 8.87 0.04 3.05
CA VAL A 174 8.03 -0.64 4.02
C VAL A 174 8.08 -2.14 3.75
N GLY A 175 8.44 -2.91 4.77
CA GLY A 175 8.34 -4.36 4.77
C GLY A 175 6.92 -4.79 5.12
N ILE A 176 6.33 -5.61 4.26
CA ILE A 176 4.94 -6.09 4.39
C ILE A 176 4.95 -7.62 4.52
N ASP A 177 4.50 -8.13 5.66
CA ASP A 177 4.38 -9.56 5.94
C ASP A 177 3.08 -10.13 5.36
N GLN A 178 3.23 -10.91 4.29
CA GLN A 178 2.15 -11.55 3.57
C GLN A 178 1.56 -12.75 4.30
N VAL A 179 2.36 -13.43 5.12
CA VAL A 179 1.95 -14.60 5.90
C VAL A 179 0.85 -14.22 6.89
N ASN A 180 1.02 -13.07 7.53
CA ASN A 180 0.11 -12.53 8.52
C ASN A 180 -0.94 -11.56 7.95
N GLY A 181 -1.19 -11.62 6.64
CA GLY A 181 -2.31 -10.89 6.01
C GLY A 181 -1.93 -9.57 5.36
N GLY A 182 -0.64 -9.27 5.22
CA GLY A 182 -0.16 -8.03 4.61
C GLY A 182 0.16 -6.95 5.65
N LEU A 183 0.73 -7.32 6.80
CA LEU A 183 1.05 -6.36 7.88
C LEU A 183 2.28 -5.54 7.56
N ALA A 184 2.25 -4.24 7.85
CA ALA A 184 3.49 -3.48 7.94
C ALA A 184 4.29 -3.98 9.15
N VAL A 185 5.47 -4.54 8.90
CA VAL A 185 6.34 -5.11 9.94
C VAL A 185 7.61 -4.31 10.17
N ASP A 186 8.07 -3.55 9.17
CA ASP A 186 9.21 -2.65 9.28
C ASP A 186 9.07 -1.49 8.29
N ALA A 187 9.70 -0.35 8.60
CA ALA A 187 9.76 0.80 7.72
C ALA A 187 11.04 1.60 7.94
N VAL A 188 11.69 1.98 6.84
CA VAL A 188 12.91 2.78 6.86
C VAL A 188 12.82 3.92 5.86
N VAL A 189 13.57 4.99 6.13
CA VAL A 189 13.68 6.15 5.25
C VAL A 189 15.14 6.36 4.91
N GLU A 190 15.48 6.21 3.63
CA GLU A 190 16.86 6.14 3.14
C GLU A 190 17.09 7.05 1.94
N GLU A 191 18.34 7.10 1.46
CA GLU A 191 18.65 7.71 0.17
C GLU A 191 18.19 6.83 -0.99
N VAL A 192 17.84 7.43 -2.13
CA VAL A 192 17.33 6.71 -3.32
C VAL A 192 18.24 5.56 -3.80
N LYS A 193 19.55 5.69 -3.58
CA LYS A 193 20.57 4.68 -3.94
C LYS A 193 20.35 3.33 -3.23
N PHE A 194 19.65 3.34 -2.09
CA PHE A 194 19.30 2.15 -1.33
C PHE A 194 18.45 1.17 -2.15
N LEU A 195 17.71 1.66 -3.16
CA LEU A 195 16.88 0.83 -4.03
C LEU A 195 17.70 -0.12 -4.92
N ASP A 196 18.93 0.26 -5.28
CA ASP A 196 19.74 -0.49 -6.23
C ASP A 196 20.06 -1.91 -5.74
N ASP A 197 20.08 -2.11 -4.41
CA ASP A 197 20.39 -3.38 -3.77
C ASP A 197 19.15 -4.25 -3.49
N LEU A 198 17.93 -3.73 -3.68
CA LEU A 198 16.68 -4.42 -3.28
C LEU A 198 16.06 -5.28 -4.40
N GLY A 199 16.47 -5.08 -5.66
CA GLY A 199 15.95 -5.88 -6.78
C GLY A 199 14.43 -5.76 -7.00
N LEU A 200 13.84 -4.60 -6.67
CA LEU A 200 12.40 -4.36 -6.80
C LEU A 200 12.01 -3.93 -8.21
N ASP A 201 10.83 -4.34 -8.64
CA ASP A 201 10.26 -3.92 -9.92
C ASP A 201 9.59 -2.56 -9.79
N SER A 202 9.68 -1.75 -10.85
CA SER A 202 8.93 -0.48 -10.93
C SER A 202 7.43 -0.75 -10.90
N ALA A 203 6.69 0.07 -10.15
CA ALA A 203 5.25 -0.05 -10.01
C ALA A 203 4.57 1.32 -10.01
N GLU A 204 3.25 1.35 -10.19
CA GLU A 204 2.48 2.59 -10.13
C GLU A 204 2.46 3.14 -8.70
N PRO A 205 2.83 4.41 -8.47
CA PRO A 205 2.88 5.01 -7.13
C PRO A 205 1.59 4.89 -6.34
N GLN A 206 0.44 5.03 -6.99
CA GLN A 206 -0.88 4.96 -6.36
C GLN A 206 -1.17 3.57 -5.81
N LEU A 207 -0.74 2.51 -6.50
CA LEU A 207 -0.89 1.12 -6.03
C LEU A 207 0.02 0.86 -4.83
N VAL A 208 1.29 1.28 -4.91
CA VAL A 208 2.26 1.07 -3.82
C VAL A 208 1.86 1.85 -2.57
N ALA A 209 1.44 3.10 -2.73
CA ALA A 209 0.95 3.92 -1.62
C ALA A 209 -0.30 3.33 -0.97
N GLY A 210 -1.26 2.86 -1.76
CA GLY A 210 -2.43 2.16 -1.24
C GLY A 210 -2.08 0.95 -0.39
N ARG A 211 -1.12 0.12 -0.85
CA ARG A 211 -0.62 -1.03 -0.10
C ARG A 211 0.08 -0.66 1.19
N VAL A 212 0.89 0.39 1.19
CA VAL A 212 1.53 0.89 2.42
C VAL A 212 0.45 1.29 3.43
N LEU A 213 -0.59 1.99 2.99
CA LEU A 213 -1.68 2.40 3.88
C LEU A 213 -2.49 1.22 4.40
N ASP A 214 -2.84 0.26 3.55
CA ASP A 214 -3.54 -0.97 3.97
C ASP A 214 -2.72 -1.76 5.00
N ALA A 215 -1.41 -1.85 4.79
CA ALA A 215 -0.50 -2.59 5.67
C ALA A 215 -0.40 -1.96 7.06
N PHE A 216 -0.25 -0.63 7.15
CA PHE A 216 -0.25 0.08 8.43
C PHE A 216 -1.60 0.02 9.14
N GLU A 217 -2.71 0.18 8.41
CA GLU A 217 -4.06 0.08 8.98
C GLU A 217 -4.31 -1.30 9.59
N LEU A 218 -3.94 -2.36 8.86
CA LEU A 218 -4.07 -3.73 9.35
C LEU A 218 -3.18 -3.97 10.57
N THR A 219 -1.91 -3.54 10.54
CA THR A 219 -1.00 -3.63 11.70
C THR A 219 -1.59 -2.94 12.94
N GLY A 220 -2.14 -1.73 12.79
CA GLY A 220 -2.76 -1.00 13.89
C GLY A 220 -4.03 -1.68 14.45
N SER A 221 -4.71 -2.49 13.64
CA SER A 221 -5.91 -3.24 14.07
C SER A 221 -5.59 -4.52 14.87
N ILE A 222 -4.35 -5.02 14.81
CA ILE A 222 -3.93 -6.27 15.45
C ILE A 222 -3.13 -5.98 16.71
N LEU A 223 -3.73 -6.30 17.86
CA LEU A 223 -3.07 -6.17 19.15
C LEU A 223 -1.90 -7.17 19.27
N GLY A 224 -0.69 -6.66 19.49
CA GLY A 224 0.51 -7.48 19.66
C GLY A 224 1.10 -8.00 18.35
N ALA A 225 0.83 -7.33 17.22
CA ALA A 225 1.55 -7.60 15.97
C ALA A 225 3.07 -7.55 16.19
N ALA A 226 3.77 -8.57 15.72
CA ALA A 226 5.23 -8.64 15.82
C ALA A 226 5.85 -7.73 14.76
N VAL A 227 6.31 -6.55 15.17
CA VAL A 227 6.92 -5.52 14.31
C VAL A 227 8.32 -5.18 14.78
N ALA A 228 9.12 -4.61 13.89
CA ALA A 228 10.44 -4.06 14.23
C ALA A 228 10.31 -2.94 15.27
N GLU A 229 11.26 -2.85 16.19
CA GLU A 229 11.27 -1.82 17.25
C GLU A 229 11.29 -0.39 16.68
N SER A 230 11.83 -0.22 15.47
CA SER A 230 11.88 1.04 14.72
C SER A 230 10.58 1.42 14.03
N LEU A 231 9.64 0.50 13.83
CA LEU A 231 8.43 0.79 13.06
C LEU A 231 7.60 1.93 13.66
N PRO A 232 7.30 1.94 14.99
CA PRO A 232 6.51 3.02 15.58
C PRO A 232 7.16 4.40 15.40
N GLU A 233 8.49 4.48 15.40
CA GLU A 233 9.23 5.73 15.22
C GLU A 233 9.04 6.37 13.84
N VAL A 234 8.73 5.58 12.82
CA VAL A 234 8.63 6.01 11.42
C VAL A 234 7.18 5.98 10.90
N GLU A 235 6.27 5.31 11.61
CA GLU A 235 4.88 5.10 11.19
C GLU A 235 4.16 6.38 10.77
N ALA A 236 4.12 7.41 11.63
CA ALA A 236 3.44 8.66 11.31
C ALA A 236 4.01 9.32 10.04
N PHE A 237 5.34 9.31 9.90
CA PHE A 237 5.99 9.79 8.68
C PHE A 237 5.63 8.94 7.45
N ALA A 238 5.68 7.61 7.57
CA ALA A 238 5.40 6.68 6.49
C ALA A 238 3.96 6.81 5.97
N VAL A 239 2.99 6.87 6.89
CA VAL A 239 1.58 7.09 6.57
C VAL A 239 1.37 8.46 5.92
N ALA A 240 1.98 9.53 6.45
CA ALA A 240 1.89 10.85 5.85
C ALA A 240 2.47 10.89 4.43
N ARG A 241 3.57 10.17 4.18
CA ARG A 241 4.17 10.05 2.85
C ARG A 241 3.30 9.27 1.88
N ALA A 242 2.75 8.14 2.28
CA ALA A 242 1.84 7.38 1.44
C ALA A 242 0.57 8.19 1.12
N ARG A 243 0.03 8.97 2.07
CA ARG A 243 -1.09 9.90 1.85
C ARG A 243 -0.77 11.08 0.93
N ALA A 244 0.51 11.45 0.78
CA ALA A 244 0.93 12.50 -0.13
C ALA A 244 0.89 12.08 -1.60
N VAL A 245 0.81 10.77 -1.90
CA VAL A 245 0.59 10.27 -3.25
C VAL A 245 -0.86 10.55 -3.67
N PRO A 246 -1.11 11.20 -4.81
CA PRO A 246 -2.48 11.49 -5.26
C PRO A 246 -3.26 10.20 -5.54
N GLU A 247 -4.50 10.12 -5.05
CA GLU A 247 -5.46 9.04 -5.35
C GLU A 247 -4.88 7.61 -5.09
N PRO A 248 -4.42 7.29 -3.86
CA PRO A 248 -3.88 5.97 -3.56
C PRO A 248 -4.98 4.90 -3.72
N VAL A 249 -4.65 3.81 -4.40
CA VAL A 249 -5.60 2.73 -4.68
C VAL A 249 -5.58 1.73 -3.53
N ARG A 250 -6.57 1.82 -2.64
CA ARG A 250 -6.75 0.89 -1.52
C ARG A 250 -7.24 -0.47 -2.02
N HIS A 251 -6.81 -1.54 -1.36
CA HIS A 251 -7.19 -2.93 -1.66
C HIS A 251 -6.89 -3.36 -3.10
N ALA A 252 -5.84 -2.79 -3.70
CA ALA A 252 -5.43 -3.17 -5.04
C ALA A 252 -4.98 -4.62 -5.08
N ALA A 253 -5.58 -5.42 -5.97
CA ALA A 253 -5.06 -6.74 -6.31
C ALA A 253 -3.60 -6.61 -6.78
N HIS A 254 -2.76 -7.56 -6.41
CA HIS A 254 -1.43 -7.63 -7.01
C HIS A 254 -1.50 -7.92 -8.51
N ASP A 255 -0.59 -7.31 -9.26
CA ASP A 255 -0.31 -7.73 -10.62
C ASP A 255 0.11 -9.21 -10.58
N ALA A 256 -0.68 -10.04 -11.26
CA ALA A 256 -0.48 -11.47 -11.26
C ALA A 256 0.84 -11.81 -11.96
N VAL A 257 1.57 -12.77 -11.37
CA VAL A 257 2.67 -13.46 -12.06
C VAL A 257 2.09 -14.01 -13.36
N LYS A 258 2.62 -13.54 -14.50
CA LYS A 258 2.17 -14.02 -15.82
C LYS A 258 2.74 -15.41 -16.04
N VAL A 259 1.87 -16.42 -16.03
CA VAL A 259 2.25 -17.80 -16.29
C VAL A 259 1.81 -18.20 -17.69
N GLU A 260 2.75 -18.68 -18.51
CA GLU A 260 2.39 -19.38 -19.75
C GLU A 260 1.77 -20.74 -19.41
N MET A 261 0.49 -20.89 -19.76
CA MET A 261 -0.29 -22.07 -19.45
C MET A 261 0.04 -23.25 -20.37
N SER A 262 0.06 -24.47 -19.81
CA SER A 262 0.12 -25.69 -20.62
C SER A 262 -1.20 -25.91 -21.37
N ALA A 263 -1.12 -26.52 -22.55
CA ALA A 263 -2.29 -26.92 -23.34
C ALA A 263 -2.96 -28.22 -22.81
N THR A 264 -2.58 -28.69 -21.62
CA THR A 264 -3.13 -29.91 -21.03
C THR A 264 -4.61 -29.73 -20.70
N GLU A 265 -5.41 -30.77 -20.95
CA GLU A 265 -6.82 -30.78 -20.56
C GLU A 265 -6.98 -30.50 -19.05
N GLY A 266 -7.92 -29.63 -18.67
CA GLY A 266 -8.14 -29.25 -17.27
C GLY A 266 -7.14 -28.23 -16.70
N ALA A 267 -6.05 -27.87 -17.41
CA ALA A 267 -5.05 -26.92 -16.89
C ALA A 267 -5.64 -25.54 -16.57
N ALA A 268 -6.52 -25.02 -17.44
CA ALA A 268 -7.19 -23.73 -17.24
C ALA A 268 -8.04 -23.69 -15.96
N GLU A 269 -8.78 -24.76 -15.70
CA GLU A 269 -9.61 -24.92 -14.49
C GLU A 269 -8.73 -25.01 -13.23
N ALA A 270 -7.66 -25.81 -13.29
CA ALA A 270 -6.67 -25.92 -12.21
C ALA A 270 -5.98 -24.59 -11.89
N HIS A 271 -5.60 -23.83 -12.91
CA HIS A 271 -5.01 -22.49 -12.74
C HIS A 271 -5.99 -21.50 -12.14
N GLN A 272 -7.26 -21.53 -12.55
CA GLN A 272 -8.28 -20.68 -11.95
C GLN A 272 -8.44 -20.97 -10.44
N ALA A 273 -8.42 -22.24 -10.04
CA ALA A 273 -8.45 -22.62 -8.63
C ALA A 273 -7.20 -22.16 -7.86
N LEU A 274 -6.02 -22.18 -8.50
CA LEU A 274 -4.80 -21.61 -7.93
C LEU A 274 -4.95 -20.09 -7.71
N LEU A 275 -5.43 -19.36 -8.71
CA LEU A 275 -5.66 -17.91 -8.59
C LEU A 275 -6.66 -17.57 -7.49
N GLU A 276 -7.73 -18.35 -7.35
CA GLU A 276 -8.70 -18.20 -6.25
C GLU A 276 -8.04 -18.38 -4.88
N PHE A 277 -7.15 -19.37 -4.73
CA PHE A 277 -6.42 -19.58 -3.48
C PHE A 277 -5.37 -18.50 -3.19
N LEU A 278 -4.67 -18.03 -4.23
CA LEU A 278 -3.66 -16.98 -4.09
C LEU A 278 -4.31 -15.64 -3.74
N GLY A 279 -5.49 -15.38 -4.28
CA GLY A 279 -6.26 -14.16 -4.09
C GLY A 279 -5.48 -12.95 -4.55
N ASP A 280 -5.43 -11.94 -3.69
CA ASP A 280 -4.68 -10.72 -3.90
C ASP A 280 -3.16 -10.87 -3.71
N ARG A 281 -2.63 -12.03 -3.28
CA ARG A 281 -1.22 -12.21 -2.88
C ARG A 281 -0.47 -13.26 -3.71
N PRO A 282 -0.28 -13.04 -5.02
CA PRO A 282 0.39 -13.95 -5.95
C PRO A 282 1.92 -14.00 -5.74
N LEU A 283 2.54 -12.98 -5.13
CA LEU A 283 3.99 -13.00 -4.89
C LEU A 283 4.40 -13.92 -3.73
N TRP A 284 3.50 -14.19 -2.80
CA TRP A 284 3.76 -15.07 -1.66
C TRP A 284 3.55 -16.53 -2.08
N TRP A 285 4.64 -17.25 -2.35
CA TRP A 285 4.64 -18.64 -2.80
C TRP A 285 5.79 -19.42 -2.18
N SER A 286 5.53 -20.03 -1.02
CA SER A 286 6.49 -20.82 -0.23
C SER A 286 6.12 -22.32 -0.18
N PRO A 287 7.04 -23.21 0.24
CA PRO A 287 6.74 -24.65 0.37
C PRO A 287 5.51 -24.90 1.25
N GLN A 288 5.43 -24.24 2.41
CA GLN A 288 4.30 -24.38 3.32
C GLN A 288 2.98 -23.92 2.68
N ARG A 289 3.02 -22.89 1.82
CA ARG A 289 1.83 -22.42 1.11
C ARG A 289 1.39 -23.40 0.02
N ALA A 290 2.32 -23.94 -0.77
CA ALA A 290 2.04 -24.98 -1.75
C ALA A 290 1.47 -26.25 -1.09
N HIS A 291 2.06 -26.67 0.03
CA HIS A 291 1.55 -27.78 0.84
C HIS A 291 0.11 -27.52 1.30
N ARG A 292 -0.15 -26.36 1.92
CA ARG A 292 -1.50 -25.99 2.39
C ARG A 292 -2.53 -25.97 1.25
N PHE A 293 -2.13 -25.54 0.07
CA PHE A 293 -2.98 -25.55 -1.12
C PHE A 293 -3.38 -26.98 -1.50
N LEU A 294 -2.39 -27.87 -1.67
CA LEU A 294 -2.58 -29.25 -2.13
C LEU A 294 -3.28 -30.16 -1.11
N THR A 295 -2.93 -30.03 0.18
CA THR A 295 -3.40 -30.96 1.22
C THR A 295 -4.58 -30.42 2.01
N GLY A 296 -4.80 -29.11 1.98
CA GLY A 296 -5.81 -28.43 2.79
C GLY A 296 -6.87 -27.74 1.95
N TRP A 297 -6.53 -26.68 1.21
CA TRP A 297 -7.52 -25.84 0.55
C TRP A 297 -8.24 -26.54 -0.60
N LEU A 298 -7.51 -27.18 -1.52
CA LEU A 298 -8.10 -27.86 -2.68
C LEU A 298 -9.13 -28.93 -2.30
N PRO A 299 -8.80 -29.92 -1.42
CA PRO A 299 -9.78 -30.93 -1.00
C PRO A 299 -11.02 -30.33 -0.33
N ARG A 300 -10.85 -29.24 0.42
CA ARG A 300 -11.92 -28.60 1.19
C ARG A 300 -12.84 -27.76 0.33
N GLU A 301 -12.30 -26.90 -0.52
CA GLU A 301 -13.07 -25.80 -1.14
C GLU A 301 -13.29 -25.96 -2.65
N ALA A 302 -12.30 -26.46 -3.39
CA ALA A 302 -12.37 -26.48 -4.84
C ALA A 302 -13.22 -27.65 -5.37
N VAL A 303 -14.09 -27.36 -6.34
CA VAL A 303 -14.75 -28.38 -7.18
C VAL A 303 -13.99 -28.41 -8.49
N LEU A 304 -13.35 -29.54 -8.79
CA LEU A 304 -12.50 -29.72 -9.97
C LEU A 304 -12.88 -30.99 -10.72
N SER A 305 -12.76 -30.95 -12.05
CA SER A 305 -12.80 -32.15 -12.89
C SER A 305 -11.60 -33.08 -12.63
N ASP A 306 -11.72 -34.37 -12.94
CA ASP A 306 -10.60 -35.32 -12.84
C ASP A 306 -9.41 -34.90 -13.71
N ALA A 307 -9.67 -34.31 -14.88
CA ALA A 307 -8.64 -33.74 -15.75
C ALA A 307 -7.90 -32.57 -15.08
N ALA A 308 -8.63 -31.67 -14.41
CA ALA A 308 -8.02 -30.56 -13.68
C ALA A 308 -7.21 -31.04 -12.46
N ILE A 309 -7.70 -32.05 -11.73
CA ILE A 309 -6.94 -32.68 -10.63
C ILE A 309 -5.63 -33.27 -11.16
N ALA A 310 -5.67 -33.97 -12.29
CA ALA A 310 -4.49 -34.55 -12.91
C ALA A 310 -3.50 -33.49 -13.44
N ALA A 311 -4.02 -32.35 -13.95
CA ALA A 311 -3.20 -31.25 -14.46
C ALA A 311 -2.59 -30.35 -13.37
N MET A 312 -3.13 -30.39 -12.15
CA MET A 312 -2.74 -29.49 -11.05
C MET A 312 -1.23 -29.45 -10.75
N PRO A 313 -0.50 -30.58 -10.65
CA PRO A 313 0.93 -30.55 -10.37
C PRO A 313 1.72 -29.78 -11.43
N ASP A 314 1.37 -29.93 -12.71
CA ASP A 314 2.05 -29.25 -13.82
C ASP A 314 1.76 -27.74 -13.80
N VAL A 315 0.54 -27.35 -13.47
CA VAL A 315 0.16 -25.94 -13.27
C VAL A 315 0.98 -25.33 -12.12
N LEU A 316 1.13 -26.04 -11.00
CA LEU A 316 1.93 -25.56 -9.87
C LEU A 316 3.42 -25.45 -10.19
N ARG A 317 3.98 -26.40 -10.96
CA ARG A 317 5.38 -26.30 -11.42
C ARG A 317 5.58 -25.14 -12.39
N ALA A 318 4.63 -24.90 -13.30
CA ALA A 318 4.67 -23.77 -14.22
C ALA A 318 4.59 -22.44 -13.46
N TRP A 319 3.69 -22.33 -12.48
CA TRP A 319 3.60 -21.19 -11.59
C TRP A 319 4.91 -20.96 -10.82
N THR A 320 5.46 -22.01 -10.22
CA THR A 320 6.69 -21.93 -9.43
C THR A 320 7.87 -21.45 -10.27
N ARG A 321 8.00 -21.93 -11.51
CA ARG A 321 9.00 -21.43 -12.48
C ARG A 321 8.82 -19.94 -12.78
N ALA A 322 7.59 -19.50 -13.05
CA ALA A 322 7.30 -18.10 -13.30
C ALA A 322 7.50 -17.21 -12.06
N ALA A 323 7.32 -17.76 -10.87
CA ALA A 323 7.48 -17.06 -9.59
C ALA A 323 8.93 -17.02 -9.06
N GLY A 324 9.92 -17.50 -9.83
CA GLY A 324 11.34 -17.47 -9.45
C GLY A 324 12.04 -18.82 -9.39
N ASP A 325 11.41 -19.90 -9.86
CA ASP A 325 11.98 -21.26 -9.99
C ASP A 325 12.60 -21.81 -8.70
N LEU A 326 11.76 -21.87 -7.64
CA LEU A 326 12.16 -22.19 -6.27
C LEU A 326 12.24 -23.71 -6.04
N PRO A 327 13.43 -24.32 -5.89
CA PRO A 327 13.59 -25.79 -5.85
C PRO A 327 12.85 -26.45 -4.68
N GLU A 328 12.81 -25.81 -3.51
CA GLU A 328 12.14 -26.33 -2.32
C GLU A 328 10.62 -26.40 -2.51
N VAL A 329 10.06 -25.45 -3.27
CA VAL A 329 8.64 -25.45 -3.60
C VAL A 329 8.32 -26.56 -4.60
N LEU A 330 9.19 -26.77 -5.60
CA LEU A 330 9.06 -27.89 -6.55
C LEU A 330 9.11 -29.24 -5.84
N GLN A 331 10.06 -29.42 -4.91
CA GLN A 331 10.16 -30.64 -4.11
C GLN A 331 8.87 -30.87 -3.29
N GLN A 332 8.34 -29.82 -2.65
CA GLN A 332 7.10 -29.93 -1.89
C GLN A 332 5.90 -30.30 -2.77
N ILE A 333 5.81 -29.75 -3.98
CA ILE A 333 4.78 -30.14 -4.96
C ILE A 333 4.90 -31.62 -5.29
N ASP A 334 6.12 -32.12 -5.55
CA ASP A 334 6.36 -33.52 -5.89
C ASP A 334 6.02 -34.47 -4.72
N ASP A 335 6.27 -34.05 -3.48
CA ASP A 335 5.94 -34.82 -2.29
C ASP A 335 4.42 -34.91 -2.04
N ASP A 336 3.68 -33.82 -2.26
CA ASP A 336 2.24 -33.75 -1.92
C ASP A 336 1.30 -34.23 -3.04
N SER A 337 1.70 -34.04 -4.30
CA SER A 337 0.87 -34.29 -5.49
C SER A 337 0.36 -35.72 -5.63
N PRO A 338 1.14 -36.79 -5.34
CA PRO A 338 0.66 -38.17 -5.50
C PRO A 338 -0.59 -38.50 -4.69
N GLY A 339 -0.78 -37.83 -3.54
CA GLY A 339 -1.96 -38.03 -2.69
C GLY A 339 -3.16 -37.16 -3.06
N LEU A 340 -3.03 -36.20 -3.98
CA LEU A 340 -4.08 -35.24 -4.31
C LEU A 340 -5.39 -35.92 -4.78
N PRO A 341 -5.39 -36.88 -5.72
CA PRO A 341 -6.63 -37.51 -6.18
C PRO A 341 -7.42 -38.18 -5.04
N ALA A 342 -6.71 -38.90 -4.15
CA ALA A 342 -7.33 -39.56 -3.01
C ALA A 342 -7.95 -38.55 -2.03
N ARG A 343 -7.28 -37.42 -1.78
CA ARG A 343 -7.82 -36.35 -0.91
C ARG A 343 -9.01 -35.64 -1.54
N MET A 344 -8.99 -35.41 -2.86
CA MET A 344 -10.10 -34.77 -3.57
C MET A 344 -11.38 -35.64 -3.56
N ALA A 345 -11.23 -36.96 -3.56
CA ALA A 345 -12.34 -37.91 -3.47
C ALA A 345 -12.90 -38.08 -2.04
N ASP A 346 -12.17 -37.64 -1.01
CA ASP A 346 -12.59 -37.76 0.39
C ASP A 346 -13.57 -36.65 0.79
N LEU A 347 -14.87 -36.98 0.74
CA LEU A 347 -15.94 -36.05 1.13
C LEU A 347 -15.92 -35.65 2.62
N SER A 348 -15.20 -36.39 3.49
CA SER A 348 -15.04 -36.01 4.89
C SER A 348 -14.19 -34.74 5.05
N LEU A 349 -13.30 -34.48 4.08
CA LEU A 349 -12.52 -33.26 4.01
C LEU A 349 -13.33 -32.11 3.43
N ALA A 350 -14.36 -32.35 2.62
CA ALA A 350 -15.08 -31.27 1.93
C ALA A 350 -15.75 -30.27 2.89
N SER A 351 -15.61 -28.98 2.59
CA SER A 351 -16.33 -27.92 3.30
C SER A 351 -17.83 -28.06 3.09
N LEU A 352 -18.63 -27.44 3.96
CA LEU A 352 -20.09 -27.46 3.82
C LEU A 352 -20.52 -26.89 2.47
N ARG A 353 -19.88 -25.79 2.04
CA ARG A 353 -20.15 -25.13 0.76
C ARG A 353 -19.90 -26.07 -0.41
N LYS A 354 -18.76 -26.75 -0.43
CA LYS A 354 -18.42 -27.75 -1.47
C LYS A 354 -19.44 -28.89 -1.49
N ARG A 355 -19.81 -29.44 -0.33
CA ARG A 355 -20.82 -30.52 -0.23
C ARG A 355 -22.19 -30.13 -0.77
N LEU A 356 -22.62 -28.89 -0.58
CA LEU A 356 -23.90 -28.39 -1.12
C LEU A 356 -23.88 -28.18 -2.64
N THR A 357 -22.68 -28.03 -3.22
CA THR A 357 -22.51 -27.78 -4.67
C THR A 357 -22.37 -29.10 -5.45
N LEU A 358 -21.90 -30.16 -4.79
CA LEU A 358 -21.81 -31.48 -5.40
C LEU A 358 -23.22 -32.08 -5.59
N PRO A 359 -23.47 -32.78 -6.70
CA PRO A 359 -24.72 -33.52 -6.88
C PRO A 359 -24.88 -34.54 -5.73
N PRO A 360 -26.11 -34.80 -5.26
CA PRO A 360 -26.34 -35.78 -4.21
C PRO A 360 -25.78 -37.12 -4.68
N SER A 361 -24.85 -37.68 -3.91
CA SER A 361 -24.29 -39.01 -4.16
C SER A 361 -25.43 -40.03 -4.15
N GLU A 362 -25.73 -40.61 -5.31
CA GLU A 362 -26.66 -41.74 -5.43
C GLU A 362 -26.19 -42.84 -4.48
N SER A 363 -26.99 -43.11 -3.45
CA SER A 363 -26.70 -44.05 -2.37
C SER A 363 -27.26 -45.43 -2.68
#